data_AF-A0A0N1F4V5-F1
#
_entry.id   AF-A0A0N1F4V5-F1
#
_cell.length_a   1.000
_cell.length_b   1.000
_cell.length_c   1.000
_cell.angle_alpha   90.00
_cell.angle_beta   90.00
_cell.angle_gamma   90.00
#
_symmetry.space_group_name_H-M   'P 1'
#
loop_
_entity.id
_entity.type
_entity.pdbx_description
1 polymer ?
#
loop_
_entity_poly.entity_id
_entity_poly.type
_entity_poly.pdbx_seq_one_letter_code
_entity_poly.pdbx_strand_id
1 'polypeptide(L)'
;MFGGTGDGKTTAILKPLLRQVFAQAECGAYITDAKGVLWHDAEKIAAAAGRSGDVLRIGTGTGDLGVNITASLAPSHVAAVLRSVLAQVGGAQGDTFWPDMAANLMRHALTVGRAYTATPEGEAEASRLHPSSLWWAYQTVLDEKRLQSACDAIARANKACLEAMEDARKASDQEALLRQIDRMGVLSASDVAASLSYVTTTWKDMAKDTKTGITANISQLMDGFAGATALRERFLCGQDADTASLDAPLNGKIALVTLNTMEDGLPARLVAILLKTVLYREARRREAALKKQGGSPQSKPCVVMMDEVQELATVDPASGLSDATFWNVARSTGVAGVFATQTVAALTQAMGKDAAENFMQQARSKIFLRSEDQATVSYACWLAGEFERNRVFGEGQWESLDQRELISGWSPFTPVDNDAPPPDAGGAGFYFKAARGFLDSAAIGSATAKPTYAPDMRFVPEATDQATQLAALSAQQQAAWRQEDRDRQYRSEGNAMAPAMTPADFIAMGRWHAYAHIQRAGIARQDVVALSHEF
;
A
#
# COMPACT_ATOMS: atom_id res chain seq x y z
N MET A 1 4.36 -0.71 -7.11
CA MET A 1 5.24 -0.79 -8.29
C MET A 1 6.61 -1.21 -7.81
N PHE A 2 7.21 -2.20 -8.47
CA PHE A 2 8.54 -2.73 -8.14
C PHE A 2 9.47 -2.50 -9.32
N GLY A 3 10.69 -2.04 -9.08
CA GLY A 3 11.66 -1.81 -10.14
C GLY A 3 12.86 -1.04 -9.61
N GLY A 4 14.04 -1.29 -10.18
CA GLY A 4 15.28 -0.63 -9.77
C GLY A 4 15.30 0.88 -9.98
N THR A 5 16.42 1.49 -9.58
CA THR A 5 16.65 2.91 -9.82
C THR A 5 16.80 3.17 -11.32
N GLY A 6 16.07 4.16 -11.84
CA GLY A 6 16.13 4.54 -13.25
C GLY A 6 15.36 3.63 -14.21
N ASP A 7 14.59 2.66 -13.74
CA ASP A 7 13.75 1.82 -14.62
C ASP A 7 12.46 2.53 -15.09
N GLY A 8 12.23 3.78 -14.67
CA GLY A 8 11.14 4.60 -15.17
C GLY A 8 9.83 4.53 -14.37
N LYS A 9 9.87 4.06 -13.11
CA LYS A 9 8.71 4.09 -12.19
C LYS A 9 8.01 5.45 -12.20
N THR A 10 8.79 6.51 -12.02
CA THR A 10 8.30 7.88 -11.96
C THR A 10 7.83 8.39 -13.33
N THR A 11 8.68 8.26 -14.36
CA THR A 11 8.44 8.83 -15.70
C THR A 11 7.35 8.12 -16.49
N ALA A 12 7.25 6.80 -16.37
CA ALA A 12 6.35 5.99 -17.20
C ALA A 12 5.05 5.57 -16.51
N ILE A 13 4.99 5.68 -15.17
CA ILE A 13 3.82 5.20 -14.42
C ILE A 13 3.27 6.26 -13.47
N LEU A 14 4.08 6.83 -12.57
CA LEU A 14 3.58 7.81 -11.59
C LEU A 14 3.08 9.10 -12.26
N LYS A 15 3.86 9.72 -13.15
CA LYS A 15 3.46 10.97 -13.83
C LYS A 15 2.17 10.79 -14.67
N PRO A 16 2.03 9.78 -15.55
CA PRO A 16 0.77 9.55 -16.27
C PRO A 16 -0.43 9.31 -15.34
N LEU A 17 -0.23 8.59 -14.23
CA LEU A 17 -1.28 8.36 -13.25
C LEU A 17 -1.70 9.66 -12.56
N LEU A 18 -0.74 10.51 -12.18
CA LEU A 18 -1.03 11.83 -11.60
C LEU A 18 -1.88 12.69 -12.54
N ARG A 19 -1.63 12.66 -13.86
CA ARG A 19 -2.48 13.40 -14.82
C ARG A 19 -3.93 12.92 -14.78
N GLN A 20 -4.13 11.61 -14.77
CA GLN A 20 -5.49 11.02 -14.72
C GLN A 20 -6.19 11.38 -13.39
N VAL A 21 -5.46 11.35 -12.28
CA VAL A 21 -5.99 11.71 -10.97
C VAL A 21 -6.32 13.22 -10.90
N PHE A 22 -5.43 14.09 -11.36
CA PHE A 22 -5.62 15.54 -11.24
C PHE A 22 -6.66 16.08 -12.22
N ALA A 23 -6.93 15.37 -13.33
CA ALA A 23 -8.06 15.66 -14.20
C ALA A 23 -9.43 15.49 -13.49
N GLN A 24 -9.49 14.76 -12.37
CA GLN A 24 -10.69 14.60 -11.55
C GLN A 24 -10.68 15.64 -10.42
N ALA A 25 -11.49 16.70 -10.55
CA ALA A 25 -11.50 17.83 -9.60
C ALA A 25 -11.86 17.40 -8.16
N GLU A 26 -12.72 16.40 -8.01
CA GLU A 26 -13.15 15.88 -6.69
C GLU A 26 -12.06 15.03 -6.00
N CYS A 27 -11.08 14.55 -6.77
CA CYS A 27 -10.01 13.72 -6.23
C CYS A 27 -8.92 14.60 -5.65
N GLY A 28 -8.67 14.43 -4.36
CA GLY A 28 -7.52 15.03 -3.70
C GLY A 28 -6.30 14.12 -3.77
N ALA A 29 -5.15 14.66 -3.38
CA ALA A 29 -3.92 13.89 -3.39
C ALA A 29 -2.95 14.30 -2.27
N TYR A 30 -2.19 13.33 -1.80
CA TYR A 30 -1.04 13.54 -0.93
C TYR A 30 0.17 12.87 -1.59
N ILE A 31 1.15 13.67 -1.96
CA ILE A 31 2.33 13.23 -2.70
C ILE A 31 3.55 13.42 -1.81
N THR A 32 4.30 12.33 -1.62
CA THR A 32 5.55 12.34 -0.86
C THR A 32 6.58 11.46 -1.54
N ASP A 33 7.84 11.86 -1.45
CA ASP A 33 8.96 11.05 -1.93
C ASP A 33 10.19 11.28 -1.05
N ALA A 34 11.12 10.32 -1.05
CA ALA A 34 12.31 10.42 -0.22
C ALA A 34 13.32 11.48 -0.71
N LYS A 35 13.33 11.79 -2.01
CA LYS A 35 14.32 12.69 -2.65
C LYS A 35 13.85 14.15 -2.71
N GLY A 36 12.61 14.44 -2.33
CA GLY A 36 11.99 15.76 -2.47
C GLY A 36 11.92 16.26 -3.92
N VAL A 37 11.70 15.39 -4.91
CA VAL A 37 11.69 15.80 -6.34
C VAL A 37 10.36 15.59 -7.05
N LEU A 38 9.51 14.65 -6.60
CA LEU A 38 8.27 14.29 -7.27
C LEU A 38 7.26 15.45 -7.26
N TRP A 39 7.34 16.31 -6.23
CA TRP A 39 6.46 17.47 -6.09
C TRP A 39 6.59 18.46 -7.25
N HIS A 40 7.78 18.63 -7.85
CA HIS A 40 7.97 19.52 -8.99
C HIS A 40 7.16 19.08 -10.21
N ASP A 41 7.17 17.78 -10.49
CA ASP A 41 6.39 17.19 -11.58
C ASP A 41 4.89 17.22 -11.26
N ALA A 42 4.51 16.85 -10.05
CA ALA A 42 3.12 16.88 -9.60
C ALA A 42 2.54 18.31 -9.69
N GLU A 43 3.29 19.32 -9.29
CA GLU A 43 2.85 20.72 -9.38
C GLU A 43 2.63 21.17 -10.83
N LYS A 44 3.56 20.85 -11.74
CA LYS A 44 3.41 21.15 -13.17
C LYS A 44 2.17 20.45 -13.74
N ILE A 45 1.93 19.20 -13.35
CA ILE A 45 0.75 18.43 -13.76
C ILE A 45 -0.53 19.06 -13.19
N ALA A 46 -0.53 19.52 -11.94
CA ALA A 46 -1.66 20.20 -11.33
C ALA A 46 -1.97 21.52 -12.06
N ALA A 47 -0.95 22.28 -12.44
CA ALA A 47 -1.11 23.49 -13.24
C ALA A 47 -1.71 23.21 -14.62
N ALA A 48 -1.21 22.18 -15.31
CA ALA A 48 -1.77 21.75 -16.60
C ALA A 48 -3.23 21.27 -16.50
N ALA A 49 -3.62 20.72 -15.35
CA ALA A 49 -5.00 20.34 -15.05
C ALA A 49 -5.88 21.51 -14.55
N GLY A 50 -5.36 22.73 -14.48
CA GLY A 50 -6.10 23.91 -14.00
C GLY A 50 -6.29 23.96 -12.48
N ARG A 51 -5.51 23.19 -11.72
CA ARG A 51 -5.64 22.99 -10.26
C ARG A 51 -4.52 23.63 -9.44
N SER A 52 -3.82 24.63 -9.98
CA SER A 52 -2.78 25.35 -9.23
C SER A 52 -3.27 25.93 -7.90
N GLY A 53 -4.52 26.41 -7.84
CA GLY A 53 -5.13 26.92 -6.61
C GLY A 53 -5.53 25.85 -5.58
N ASP A 54 -5.38 24.57 -5.93
CA ASP A 54 -5.61 23.45 -5.02
C ASP A 54 -4.31 22.93 -4.37
N VAL A 55 -3.15 23.43 -4.81
CA VAL A 55 -1.84 22.95 -4.38
C VAL A 55 -1.46 23.57 -3.03
N LEU A 56 -1.06 22.70 -2.10
CA LEU A 56 -0.49 23.03 -0.79
C LEU A 56 0.92 22.43 -0.74
N ARG A 57 1.95 23.27 -0.77
CA ARG A 57 3.33 22.82 -0.56
C ARG A 57 3.62 22.73 0.93
N ILE A 58 4.11 21.58 1.39
CA ILE A 58 4.39 21.30 2.79
C ILE A 58 5.87 20.97 2.93
N GLY A 59 6.61 21.82 3.63
CA GLY A 59 8.05 21.64 3.85
C GLY A 59 8.74 22.88 4.39
N THR A 60 10.00 23.08 4.05
CA THR A 60 10.88 24.14 4.58
C THR A 60 11.23 25.23 3.55
N GLY A 61 10.79 25.08 2.29
CA GLY A 61 11.05 26.04 1.23
C GLY A 61 10.38 27.39 1.45
N THR A 62 10.76 28.37 0.63
CA THR A 62 10.13 29.69 0.63
C THR A 62 8.69 29.56 0.12
N GLY A 63 7.72 29.99 0.94
CA GLY A 63 6.29 29.88 0.63
C GLY A 63 5.67 28.50 0.94
N ASP A 64 6.47 27.52 1.37
CA ASP A 64 5.94 26.24 1.85
C ASP A 64 5.33 26.41 3.26
N LEU A 65 4.33 25.60 3.54
CA LEU A 65 3.61 25.57 4.82
C LEU A 65 4.19 24.50 5.76
N GLY A 66 4.10 24.76 7.06
CA GLY A 66 4.32 23.76 8.11
C GLY A 66 3.07 22.91 8.36
N VAL A 67 3.10 22.07 9.39
CA VAL A 67 1.91 21.36 9.92
C VAL A 67 2.06 21.20 11.42
N ASN A 68 1.02 21.55 12.19
CA ASN A 68 0.98 21.23 13.61
C ASN A 68 0.69 19.73 13.83
N ILE A 69 1.76 18.92 13.83
CA ILE A 69 1.68 17.45 13.95
C ILE A 69 0.93 17.03 15.21
N THR A 70 1.17 17.73 16.32
CA THR A 70 0.65 17.36 17.64
C THR A 70 -0.79 17.79 17.88
N ALA A 71 -1.38 18.62 17.01
CA ALA A 71 -2.79 18.99 17.10
C ALA A 71 -3.72 17.81 16.75
N SER A 72 -3.36 17.01 15.73
CA SER A 72 -4.20 15.91 15.22
C SER A 72 -3.90 14.54 15.83
N LEU A 73 -2.65 14.30 16.24
CA LEU A 73 -2.22 13.00 16.76
C LEU A 73 -2.36 12.92 18.28
N ALA A 74 -2.78 11.78 18.81
CA ALA A 74 -2.69 11.53 20.26
C ALA A 74 -1.22 11.25 20.66
N PRO A 75 -0.82 11.47 21.92
CA PRO A 75 0.54 11.19 22.39
C PRO A 75 0.99 9.75 22.13
N SER A 76 0.05 8.79 22.20
CA SER A 76 0.30 7.39 21.87
C SER A 76 0.63 7.16 20.39
N HIS A 77 -0.01 7.88 19.47
CA HIS A 77 0.29 7.77 18.04
C HIS A 77 1.66 8.34 17.71
N VAL A 78 2.02 9.48 18.32
CA VAL A 78 3.35 10.06 18.16
C VAL A 78 4.40 9.08 18.70
N ALA A 79 4.21 8.56 19.92
CA ALA A 79 5.10 7.56 20.51
C ALA A 79 5.26 6.30 19.65
N ALA A 80 4.17 5.79 19.05
CA ALA A 80 4.23 4.66 18.13
C ALA A 80 5.09 4.94 16.89
N VAL A 81 4.99 6.15 16.32
CA VAL A 81 5.85 6.58 15.22
C VAL A 81 7.31 6.66 15.66
N LEU A 82 7.60 7.29 16.80
CA LEU A 82 8.96 7.39 17.34
C LEU A 82 9.57 6.00 17.55
N ARG A 83 8.80 5.08 18.16
CA ARG A 83 9.18 3.67 18.35
C ARG A 83 9.53 2.99 17.03
N SER A 84 8.68 3.13 16.02
CA SER A 84 8.88 2.50 14.70
C SER A 84 10.16 3.02 14.04
N VAL A 85 10.41 4.33 14.10
CA VAL A 85 11.62 4.92 13.50
C VAL A 85 12.87 4.52 14.29
N LEU A 86 12.82 4.53 15.62
CA LEU A 86 13.93 4.09 16.47
C LEU A 86 14.30 2.62 16.22
N ALA A 87 13.32 1.74 16.11
CA ALA A 87 13.54 0.32 15.82
C ALA A 87 14.21 0.12 14.44
N GLN A 88 13.90 0.96 13.45
CA GLN A 88 14.52 0.92 12.13
C GLN A 88 15.95 1.45 12.14
N VAL A 89 16.22 2.55 12.84
CA VAL A 89 17.54 3.17 12.92
C VAL A 89 18.52 2.34 13.77
N GLY A 90 18.02 1.70 14.82
CA GLY A 90 18.84 0.93 15.77
C GLY A 90 19.46 -0.36 15.22
N GLY A 91 19.03 -0.84 14.05
CA GLY A 91 19.61 -2.01 13.35
C GLY A 91 19.51 -3.35 14.10
N ALA A 92 19.12 -3.38 15.36
CA ALA A 92 19.02 -4.57 16.18
C ALA A 92 17.70 -5.29 15.88
N GLN A 93 17.78 -6.35 15.08
CA GLN A 93 16.76 -7.39 15.10
C GLN A 93 16.72 -8.02 16.50
N GLY A 94 15.85 -7.53 17.38
CA GLY A 94 15.43 -8.26 18.57
C GLY A 94 15.36 -7.48 19.89
N ASP A 95 16.12 -6.39 20.08
CA ASP A 95 16.05 -5.61 21.33
C ASP A 95 15.10 -4.41 21.18
N THR A 96 13.84 -4.61 21.56
CA THR A 96 12.82 -3.56 21.54
C THR A 96 12.80 -2.73 22.83
N PHE A 97 13.57 -3.12 23.86
CA PHE A 97 13.46 -2.50 25.19
C PHE A 97 13.74 -1.00 25.15
N TRP A 98 14.84 -0.58 24.53
CA TRP A 98 15.22 0.84 24.49
C TRP A 98 14.26 1.69 23.65
N PRO A 99 13.90 1.30 22.42
CA PRO A 99 12.85 2.00 21.65
C PRO A 99 11.51 2.06 22.38
N ASP A 100 11.09 0.99 23.06
CA ASP A 100 9.82 0.92 23.79
C ASP A 100 9.80 1.89 24.96
N MET A 101 10.88 1.93 25.75
CA MET A 101 11.00 2.84 26.90
C MET A 101 11.13 4.30 26.48
N ALA A 102 11.88 4.59 25.42
CA ALA A 102 11.99 5.93 24.83
C ALA A 102 10.63 6.44 24.35
N ALA A 103 9.89 5.63 23.61
CA ALA A 103 8.55 5.96 23.15
C ALA A 103 7.57 6.16 24.32
N ASN A 104 7.65 5.31 25.36
CA ASN A 104 6.78 5.44 26.53
C ASN A 104 7.05 6.73 27.33
N LEU A 105 8.32 7.09 27.52
CA LEU A 105 8.68 8.35 28.17
C LEU A 105 8.19 9.56 27.36
N MET A 106 8.41 9.56 26.04
CA MET A 106 7.92 10.62 25.15
C MET A 106 6.40 10.73 25.16
N ARG A 107 5.67 9.61 25.22
CA ARG A 107 4.21 9.59 25.40
C ARG A 107 3.80 10.33 26.66
N HIS A 108 4.43 10.02 27.79
CA HIS A 108 4.14 10.66 29.07
C HIS A 108 4.49 12.15 29.05
N ALA A 109 5.64 12.53 28.49
CA ALA A 109 6.04 13.93 28.36
C ALA A 109 5.06 14.74 27.49
N LEU A 110 4.59 14.18 26.36
CA LEU A 110 3.56 14.79 25.52
C LEU A 110 2.21 14.92 26.22
N THR A 111 1.79 13.92 27.01
CA THR A 111 0.55 13.99 27.81
C THR A 111 0.67 15.06 28.90
N VAL A 112 1.81 15.12 29.60
CA VAL A 112 2.09 16.17 30.59
C VAL A 112 2.08 17.55 29.92
N GLY A 113 2.73 17.71 28.76
CA GLY A 113 2.76 18.97 28.02
C GLY A 113 1.36 19.47 27.60
N ARG A 114 0.47 18.56 27.18
CA ARG A 114 -0.93 18.90 26.91
C ARG A 114 -1.68 19.41 28.14
N ALA A 115 -1.55 18.72 29.27
CA ALA A 115 -2.16 19.17 30.52
C ALA A 115 -1.54 20.49 31.01
N TYR A 116 -0.23 20.64 30.88
CA TYR A 116 0.51 21.84 31.26
C TYR A 116 0.08 23.07 30.44
N THR A 117 -0.36 22.88 29.18
CA THR A 117 -0.93 23.96 28.37
C THR A 117 -2.18 24.59 29.02
N ALA A 118 -2.91 23.85 29.86
CA ALA A 118 -4.05 24.37 30.63
C ALA A 118 -3.65 25.03 31.96
N THR A 119 -2.38 25.34 32.19
CA THR A 119 -1.86 26.07 33.36
C THR A 119 -1.46 27.50 32.96
N PRO A 120 -1.51 28.49 33.87
CA PRO A 120 -1.07 29.85 33.54
C PRO A 120 0.37 29.92 33.02
N GLU A 121 1.26 29.10 33.59
CA GLU A 121 2.66 29.01 33.17
C GLU A 121 2.79 28.43 31.74
N GLY A 122 2.02 27.38 31.43
CA GLY A 122 2.02 26.79 30.10
C GLY A 122 1.37 27.67 29.02
N GLU A 123 0.30 28.38 29.36
CA GLU A 123 -0.32 29.38 28.46
C GLU A 123 0.67 30.48 28.08
N ALA A 124 1.46 30.98 29.04
CA ALA A 124 2.49 31.97 28.78
C ALA A 124 3.60 31.43 27.84
N GLU A 125 3.98 30.17 28.02
CA GLU A 125 5.02 29.50 27.24
C GLU A 125 4.59 29.19 25.80
N ALA A 126 3.30 28.92 25.59
CA ALA A 126 2.74 28.49 24.31
C ALA A 126 3.00 29.45 23.15
N SER A 127 3.13 30.74 23.44
CA SER A 127 3.46 31.78 22.46
C SER A 127 4.81 31.58 21.75
N ARG A 128 5.77 30.90 22.39
CA ARG A 128 7.10 30.63 21.82
C ARG A 128 7.27 29.17 21.44
N LEU A 129 6.89 28.28 22.34
CA LEU A 129 7.00 26.84 22.17
C LEU A 129 5.76 26.21 22.80
N HIS A 130 4.89 25.66 21.96
CA HIS A 130 3.66 25.08 22.45
C HIS A 130 3.96 23.86 23.33
N PRO A 131 3.46 23.76 24.57
CA PRO A 131 3.85 22.66 25.44
C PRO A 131 3.37 21.28 25.01
N SER A 132 2.32 21.20 24.20
CA SER A 132 1.90 19.93 23.59
C SER A 132 2.81 19.44 22.45
N SER A 133 3.83 20.22 22.08
CA SER A 133 4.66 19.97 20.92
C SER A 133 5.73 18.91 21.17
N LEU A 134 6.20 18.27 20.09
CA LEU A 134 7.23 17.24 20.21
C LEU A 134 8.56 17.81 20.67
N TRP A 135 8.89 19.04 20.27
CA TRP A 135 10.12 19.71 20.70
C TRP A 135 10.10 20.06 22.18
N TRP A 136 8.96 20.52 22.70
CA TRP A 136 8.80 20.75 24.14
C TRP A 136 9.00 19.46 24.94
N ALA A 137 8.33 18.37 24.52
CA ALA A 137 8.46 17.08 25.18
C ALA A 137 9.93 16.62 25.24
N TYR A 138 10.65 16.71 24.11
CA TYR A 138 12.07 16.38 24.06
C TYR A 138 12.91 17.23 25.03
N GLN A 139 12.72 18.55 25.04
CA GLN A 139 13.46 19.43 25.96
C GLN A 139 13.20 19.11 27.44
N THR A 140 11.96 18.73 27.80
CA THR A 140 11.64 18.34 29.18
C THR A 140 12.21 16.99 29.58
N VAL A 141 12.36 16.06 28.64
CA VAL A 141 13.01 14.77 28.91
C VAL A 141 14.51 14.94 29.15
N LEU A 142 15.15 15.93 28.51
CA LEU A 142 16.54 16.29 28.77
C LEU A 142 16.74 17.06 30.08
N ASP A 143 15.72 17.78 30.54
CA ASP A 143 15.76 18.58 31.77
C ASP A 143 14.68 18.12 32.76
N GLU A 144 15.07 17.19 33.64
CA GLU A 144 14.20 16.63 34.68
C GLU A 144 13.60 17.71 35.60
N LYS A 145 14.30 18.84 35.81
CA LYS A 145 13.76 19.95 36.61
C LYS A 145 12.61 20.65 35.90
N ARG A 146 12.72 20.84 34.58
CA ARG A 146 11.66 21.43 33.77
C ARG A 146 10.43 20.52 33.73
N LEU A 147 10.63 19.21 33.55
CA LEU A 147 9.54 18.24 33.58
C LEU A 147 8.84 18.21 34.95
N GLN A 148 9.61 18.20 36.04
CA GLN A 148 9.04 18.25 37.40
C GLN A 148 8.29 19.56 37.65
N SER A 149 8.83 20.70 37.20
CA SER A 149 8.17 22.00 37.34
C SER A 149 6.81 22.04 36.63
N ALA A 150 6.71 21.41 35.46
CA ALA A 150 5.44 21.28 34.74
C ALA A 150 4.43 20.39 35.50
N CYS A 151 4.88 19.26 36.07
CA CYS A 151 4.04 18.43 36.93
C CYS A 151 3.54 19.20 38.16
N ASP A 152 4.41 19.98 38.80
CA ASP A 152 4.05 20.79 39.97
C ASP A 152 3.05 21.90 39.60
N ALA A 153 3.21 22.53 38.42
CA ALA A 153 2.26 23.52 37.90
C ALA A 153 0.89 22.91 37.65
N ILE A 154 0.82 21.71 37.06
CA ILE A 154 -0.45 20.98 36.88
C ILE A 154 -1.09 20.65 38.23
N ALA A 155 -0.32 20.19 39.22
CA ALA A 155 -0.83 19.90 40.56
C ALA A 155 -1.37 21.16 41.26
N ARG A 156 -0.66 22.30 41.16
CA ARG A 156 -1.14 23.60 41.66
C ARG A 156 -2.42 24.05 40.95
N ALA A 157 -2.47 23.94 39.63
CA ALA A 157 -3.63 24.30 38.84
C ALA A 157 -4.85 23.44 39.18
N ASN A 158 -4.67 22.12 39.35
CA ASN A 158 -5.73 21.21 39.81
C ASN A 158 -6.31 21.64 41.17
N LYS A 159 -5.44 21.96 42.14
CA LYS A 159 -5.88 22.43 43.46
C LYS A 159 -6.63 23.76 43.36
N ALA A 160 -6.09 24.74 42.63
CA ALA A 160 -6.73 26.04 42.44
C ALA A 160 -8.09 25.91 41.72
N CYS A 161 -8.22 24.96 40.79
CA CYS A 161 -9.46 24.67 40.08
C CYS A 161 -10.53 24.13 41.03
N LEU A 162 -10.18 23.28 42.01
CA LEU A 162 -11.10 22.80 43.04
C LEU A 162 -11.59 23.93 43.95
N GLU A 163 -10.67 24.79 44.40
CA GLU A 163 -11.00 25.96 45.22
C GLU A 163 -11.93 26.92 44.46
N ALA A 164 -11.63 27.20 43.19
CA ALA A 164 -12.45 28.05 42.33
C ALA A 164 -13.85 27.46 42.04
N MET A 165 -13.99 26.13 41.98
CA MET A 165 -15.29 25.47 41.86
C MET A 165 -16.14 25.65 43.12
N GLU A 166 -15.53 25.54 44.30
CA GLU A 166 -16.24 25.77 45.56
C GLU A 166 -16.73 27.22 45.67
N ASP A 167 -15.91 28.18 45.27
CA ASP A 167 -16.26 29.59 45.32
C ASP A 167 -17.33 29.95 44.28
N ALA A 168 -17.25 29.42 43.06
CA ALA A 168 -18.30 29.57 42.05
C ALA A 168 -19.64 28.98 42.53
N ARG A 169 -19.60 27.83 43.23
CA ARG A 169 -20.79 27.21 43.81
C ARG A 169 -21.41 28.06 44.92
N LYS A 170 -20.60 28.69 45.78
CA LYS A 170 -21.07 29.64 46.81
C LYS A 170 -21.67 30.89 46.19
N ALA A 171 -21.07 31.40 45.12
CA ALA A 171 -21.53 32.59 44.40
C ALA A 171 -22.74 32.32 43.47
N SER A 172 -23.17 31.06 43.31
CA SER A 172 -24.18 30.63 42.34
C SER A 172 -23.85 31.04 40.88
N ASP A 173 -22.56 31.14 40.56
CA ASP A 173 -22.08 31.45 39.20
C ASP A 173 -21.92 30.14 38.41
N GLN A 174 -22.94 29.81 37.63
CA GLN A 174 -22.97 28.59 36.82
C GLN A 174 -21.93 28.60 35.69
N GLU A 175 -21.63 29.77 35.12
CA GLU A 175 -20.70 29.87 33.99
C GLU A 175 -19.26 29.68 34.46
N ALA A 176 -18.88 30.32 35.58
CA ALA A 176 -17.58 30.10 36.20
C ALA A 176 -17.40 28.65 36.63
N LEU A 177 -18.44 28.02 37.21
CA LEU A 177 -18.39 26.61 37.61
C LEU A 177 -18.15 25.69 36.41
N LEU A 178 -18.88 25.87 35.29
CA LEU A 178 -18.71 25.07 34.07
C LEU A 178 -17.30 25.20 33.49
N ARG A 179 -16.74 26.43 33.44
CA ARG A 179 -15.36 26.65 32.98
C ARG A 179 -14.33 25.88 33.81
N GLN A 180 -14.50 25.84 35.14
CA GLN A 180 -13.61 25.06 36.00
C GLN A 180 -13.82 23.55 35.84
N ILE A 181 -15.05 23.08 35.64
CA ILE A 181 -15.33 21.66 35.34
C ILE A 181 -14.60 21.23 34.06
N ASP A 182 -14.67 22.02 33.00
CA ASP A 182 -14.00 21.71 31.73
C ASP A 182 -12.47 21.68 31.91
N ARG A 183 -11.92 22.68 32.62
CA ARG A 183 -10.48 22.74 32.92
C ARG A 183 -10.03 21.55 33.77
N MET A 184 -10.82 21.16 34.78
CA MET A 184 -10.57 19.98 35.61
C MET A 184 -10.58 18.70 34.77
N GLY A 185 -11.51 18.60 33.81
CA GLY A 185 -11.60 17.47 32.89
C GLY A 185 -10.32 17.24 32.08
N VAL A 186 -9.56 18.31 31.78
CA VAL A 186 -8.25 18.22 31.12
C VAL A 186 -7.15 17.87 32.13
N LEU A 187 -7.05 18.61 33.24
CA LEU A 187 -5.93 18.50 34.18
C LEU A 187 -5.98 17.21 35.03
N SER A 188 -7.16 16.61 35.19
CA SER A 188 -7.40 15.38 35.97
C SER A 188 -7.87 14.21 35.10
N ALA A 189 -7.68 14.27 33.79
CA ALA A 189 -7.93 13.13 32.90
C ALA A 189 -7.13 11.89 33.36
N SER A 190 -7.69 10.69 33.14
CA SER A 190 -7.09 9.45 33.64
C SER A 190 -5.69 9.17 33.10
N ASP A 191 -5.43 9.54 31.84
CA ASP A 191 -4.12 9.43 31.20
C ASP A 191 -3.11 10.47 31.72
N VAL A 192 -3.58 11.67 32.06
CA VAL A 192 -2.79 12.71 32.73
C VAL A 192 -2.39 12.23 34.14
N ALA A 193 -3.34 11.73 34.93
CA ALA A 193 -3.05 11.20 36.27
C ALA A 193 -2.04 10.05 36.23
N ALA A 194 -2.20 9.11 35.28
CA ALA A 194 -1.25 8.03 35.07
C ALA A 194 0.14 8.54 34.64
N SER A 195 0.20 9.60 33.84
CA SER A 195 1.46 10.21 33.39
C SER A 195 2.17 10.99 34.49
N LEU A 196 1.43 11.75 35.30
CA LEU A 196 1.97 12.42 36.48
C LEU A 196 2.53 11.39 37.46
N SER A 197 1.79 10.30 37.72
CA SER A 197 2.29 9.20 38.57
C SER A 197 3.56 8.60 38.00
N TYR A 198 3.58 8.19 36.73
CA TYR A 198 4.77 7.63 36.10
C TYR A 198 5.99 8.56 36.20
N VAL A 199 5.84 9.85 35.90
CA VAL A 199 6.95 10.80 35.93
C VAL A 199 7.46 11.03 37.36
N THR A 200 6.54 11.19 38.33
CA THR A 200 6.89 11.56 39.70
C THR A 200 7.34 10.38 40.58
N THR A 201 7.04 9.15 40.18
CA THR A 201 7.46 7.93 40.89
C THR A 201 8.40 7.08 40.03
N THR A 202 7.87 6.40 39.00
CA THR A 202 8.61 5.41 38.22
C THR A 202 9.82 5.99 37.51
N TRP A 203 9.67 7.11 36.80
CA TRP A 203 10.76 7.78 36.12
C TRP A 203 11.73 8.36 37.14
N LYS A 204 11.24 9.15 38.12
CA LYS A 204 12.08 9.76 39.15
C LYS A 204 13.00 8.76 39.86
N ASP A 205 12.47 7.62 40.28
CA ASP A 205 13.19 6.61 41.06
C ASP A 205 13.99 5.62 40.19
N MET A 206 13.89 5.72 38.85
CA MET A 206 14.62 4.87 37.92
C MET A 206 16.14 5.06 38.04
N ALA A 207 16.88 3.97 37.93
CA ALA A 207 18.35 3.98 37.97
C ALA A 207 18.93 4.94 36.92
N LYS A 208 19.99 5.66 37.32
CA LYS A 208 20.63 6.70 36.49
C LYS A 208 21.11 6.17 35.13
N ASP A 209 21.68 4.97 35.10
CA ASP A 209 22.19 4.37 33.86
C ASP A 209 21.04 4.03 32.90
N THR A 210 19.92 3.53 33.43
CA THR A 210 18.71 3.27 32.64
C THR A 210 18.12 4.57 32.07
N LYS A 211 18.00 5.63 32.88
CA LYS A 211 17.57 6.96 32.40
C LYS A 211 18.47 7.44 31.27
N THR A 212 19.78 7.32 31.45
CA THR A 212 20.78 7.74 30.46
C THR A 212 20.61 6.99 29.14
N GLY A 213 20.40 5.67 29.18
CA GLY A 213 20.15 4.87 27.97
C GLY A 213 18.84 5.23 27.26
N ILE A 214 17.76 5.49 28.00
CA ILE A 214 16.47 5.92 27.45
C ILE A 214 16.61 7.31 26.79
N THR A 215 17.22 8.27 27.49
CA THR A 215 17.44 9.61 26.97
C THR A 215 18.37 9.62 25.76
N ALA A 216 19.38 8.75 25.72
CA ALA A 216 20.27 8.60 24.57
C ALA A 216 19.51 8.13 23.32
N ASN A 217 18.56 7.18 23.46
CA ASN A 217 17.72 6.74 22.35
C ASN A 217 16.81 7.85 21.84
N ILE A 218 16.21 8.65 22.72
CA ILE A 218 15.41 9.81 22.31
C ILE A 218 16.30 10.84 21.58
N SER A 219 17.50 11.09 22.10
CA SER A 219 18.47 12.03 21.52
C SER A 219 18.94 11.58 20.13
N GLN A 220 19.13 10.28 19.90
CA GLN A 220 19.48 9.72 18.59
C GLN A 220 18.49 10.14 17.48
N LEU A 221 17.21 10.29 17.81
CA LEU A 221 16.17 10.72 16.87
C LEU A 221 16.04 12.25 16.80
N MET A 222 16.15 12.92 17.95
CA MET A 222 15.76 14.31 18.12
C MET A 222 16.91 15.32 17.96
N ASP A 223 18.18 14.92 18.19
CA ASP A 223 19.34 15.82 18.18
C ASP A 223 19.55 16.51 16.84
N GLY A 224 19.21 15.85 15.73
CA GLY A 224 19.32 16.42 14.39
C GLY A 224 18.47 17.69 14.18
N PHE A 225 17.39 17.86 14.96
CA PHE A 225 16.55 19.06 14.92
C PHE A 225 17.18 20.28 15.60
N ALA A 226 18.29 20.11 16.34
CA ALA A 226 19.08 21.23 16.82
C ALA A 226 19.71 22.02 15.66
N GLY A 227 20.21 21.30 14.63
CA GLY A 227 20.74 21.89 13.40
C GLY A 227 19.67 22.26 12.38
N ALA A 228 18.61 21.45 12.26
CA ALA A 228 17.52 21.68 11.31
C ALA A 228 16.44 22.64 11.85
N THR A 229 16.80 23.90 12.08
CA THR A 229 15.92 24.91 12.71
C THR A 229 14.61 25.11 11.96
N ALA A 230 14.63 25.16 10.62
CA ALA A 230 13.41 25.33 9.82
C ALA A 230 12.44 24.15 9.97
N LEU A 231 12.94 22.90 10.00
CA LEU A 231 12.11 21.72 10.27
C LEU A 231 11.50 21.77 11.67
N ARG A 232 12.32 22.13 12.66
CA ARG A 232 11.88 22.23 14.05
C ARG A 232 10.74 23.25 14.21
N GLU A 233 10.93 24.46 13.71
CA GLU A 233 9.96 25.55 13.87
C GLU A 233 8.63 25.26 13.17
N ARG A 234 8.68 24.70 11.95
CA ARG A 234 7.48 24.43 11.14
C ARG A 234 6.68 23.20 11.55
N PHE A 235 7.30 22.22 12.20
CA PHE A 235 6.68 20.91 12.44
C PHE A 235 6.70 20.47 13.91
N LEU A 236 7.70 20.87 14.69
CA LEU A 236 7.92 20.32 16.03
C LEU A 236 7.65 21.29 17.18
N CYS A 237 7.51 22.60 16.93
CA CYS A 237 7.21 23.59 17.96
C CYS A 237 5.72 23.74 18.29
N GLY A 238 4.84 23.09 17.53
CA GLY A 238 3.39 23.08 17.76
C GLY A 238 2.69 24.42 17.55
N GLN A 239 3.29 25.30 16.73
CA GLN A 239 2.71 26.58 16.34
C GLN A 239 1.74 26.38 15.17
N ASP A 240 0.67 27.18 15.13
CA ASP A 240 -0.34 27.13 14.06
C ASP A 240 -0.08 28.13 12.93
N ALA A 241 0.87 29.06 13.12
CA ALA A 241 1.25 30.04 12.10
C ALA A 241 1.82 29.36 10.84
N ASP A 242 1.36 29.79 9.66
CA ASP A 242 1.79 29.28 8.36
C ASP A 242 1.70 27.75 8.20
N THR A 243 0.65 27.15 8.79
CA THR A 243 0.42 25.70 8.71
C THR A 243 -0.67 25.30 7.71
N ALA A 244 -0.49 24.13 7.10
CA ALA A 244 -1.49 23.48 6.28
C ALA A 244 -2.33 22.48 7.09
N SER A 245 -3.61 22.34 6.74
CA SER A 245 -4.46 21.26 7.24
C SER A 245 -4.37 20.04 6.32
N LEU A 246 -4.01 18.89 6.87
CA LEU A 246 -3.99 17.62 6.14
C LEU A 246 -5.38 16.99 5.97
N ASP A 247 -6.45 17.63 6.46
CA ASP A 247 -7.83 17.33 6.02
C ASP A 247 -8.11 17.90 4.62
N ALA A 248 -7.40 18.95 4.20
CA ALA A 248 -7.57 19.56 2.87
C ALA A 248 -7.39 18.57 1.70
N PRO A 249 -6.33 17.74 1.62
CA PRO A 249 -6.19 16.75 0.55
C PRO A 249 -7.24 15.65 0.59
N LEU A 250 -7.87 15.41 1.74
CA LEU A 250 -9.02 14.52 1.81
C LEU A 250 -10.26 15.16 1.16
N ASN A 251 -10.30 16.49 1.01
CA ASN A 251 -11.45 17.22 0.48
C ASN A 251 -11.20 17.84 -0.90
N GLY A 252 -10.33 17.24 -1.69
CA GLY A 252 -10.07 17.65 -3.08
C GLY A 252 -8.93 18.66 -3.25
N LYS A 253 -8.09 18.88 -2.24
CA LYS A 253 -6.82 19.63 -2.41
C LYS A 253 -5.66 18.69 -2.74
N ILE A 254 -4.52 19.27 -3.12
CA ILE A 254 -3.31 18.54 -3.50
C ILE A 254 -2.20 18.93 -2.53
N ALA A 255 -1.87 18.05 -1.59
CA ALA A 255 -0.75 18.23 -0.68
C ALA A 255 0.53 17.66 -1.30
N LEU A 256 1.54 18.52 -1.47
CA LEU A 256 2.85 18.16 -2.00
C LEU A 256 3.90 18.31 -0.91
N VAL A 257 4.49 17.20 -0.47
CA VAL A 257 5.59 17.22 0.50
C VAL A 257 6.89 17.56 -0.23
N THR A 258 7.52 18.67 0.15
CA THR A 258 8.75 19.17 -0.48
C THR A 258 10.02 18.79 0.28
N LEU A 259 9.88 18.02 1.38
CA LEU A 259 10.97 17.58 2.22
C LEU A 259 11.88 16.57 1.49
N ASN A 260 13.20 16.76 1.61
CA ASN A 260 14.19 15.83 1.06
C ASN A 260 14.80 15.00 2.19
N THR A 261 14.31 13.77 2.38
CA THR A 261 14.79 12.90 3.47
C THR A 261 16.22 12.38 3.24
N MET A 262 16.73 12.45 2.02
CA MET A 262 18.09 12.03 1.68
C MET A 262 19.12 13.12 2.01
N GLU A 263 18.78 14.39 1.81
CA GLU A 263 19.65 15.54 2.12
C GLU A 263 19.54 15.96 3.59
N ASP A 264 18.32 16.10 4.09
CA ASP A 264 18.05 16.56 5.46
C ASP A 264 18.09 15.41 6.49
N GLY A 265 18.27 14.16 6.02
CA GLY A 265 18.48 12.98 6.83
C GLY A 265 17.30 12.59 7.74
N LEU A 266 17.64 12.02 8.90
CA LEU A 266 16.68 11.46 9.86
C LEU A 266 15.61 12.47 10.33
N PRO A 267 15.92 13.76 10.61
CA PRO A 267 14.91 14.76 10.96
C PRO A 267 13.79 14.91 9.92
N ALA A 268 14.14 15.07 8.63
CA ALA A 268 13.14 15.19 7.58
C ALA A 268 12.36 13.89 7.39
N ARG A 269 13.04 12.73 7.50
CA ARG A 269 12.38 11.42 7.44
C ARG A 269 11.32 11.28 8.54
N LEU A 270 11.64 11.65 9.78
CA LEU A 270 10.69 11.62 10.88
C LEU A 270 9.48 12.52 10.62
N VAL A 271 9.71 13.74 10.13
CA VAL A 271 8.63 14.68 9.79
C VAL A 271 7.75 14.11 8.68
N ALA A 272 8.32 13.60 7.58
CA ALA A 272 7.57 13.01 6.48
C ALA A 272 6.68 11.83 6.92
N ILE A 273 7.20 10.98 7.81
CA ILE A 273 6.44 9.88 8.42
C ILE A 273 5.27 10.43 9.26
N LEU A 274 5.53 11.41 10.14
CA LEU A 274 4.52 12.02 10.99
C LEU A 274 3.41 12.70 10.17
N LEU A 275 3.75 13.42 9.09
CA LEU A 275 2.80 14.05 8.18
C LEU A 275 1.82 13.02 7.59
N LYS A 276 2.34 11.89 7.11
CA LYS A 276 1.51 10.81 6.60
C LYS A 276 0.65 10.18 7.69
N THR A 277 1.17 10.00 8.91
CA THR A 277 0.36 9.51 10.05
C THR A 277 -0.77 10.49 10.42
N VAL A 278 -0.53 11.80 10.34
CA VAL A 278 -1.58 12.83 10.51
C VAL A 278 -2.65 12.66 9.43
N LEU A 279 -2.28 12.50 8.16
CA LEU A 279 -3.24 12.25 7.08
C LEU A 279 -4.10 11.01 7.33
N TYR A 280 -3.50 9.89 7.75
CA TYR A 280 -4.23 8.67 8.08
C TYR A 280 -5.22 8.90 9.22
N ARG A 281 -4.84 9.67 10.24
CA ARG A 281 -5.70 10.03 11.36
C ARG A 281 -6.87 10.90 10.92
N GLU A 282 -6.62 11.92 10.11
CA GLU A 282 -7.69 12.78 9.57
C GLU A 282 -8.62 11.99 8.64
N ALA A 283 -8.11 11.02 7.87
CA ALA A 283 -8.95 10.14 7.04
C ALA A 283 -9.93 9.31 7.88
N ARG A 284 -9.46 8.79 9.02
CA ARG A 284 -10.31 8.08 9.99
C ARG A 284 -11.32 9.00 10.68
N ARG A 285 -10.91 10.21 11.04
CA ARG A 285 -11.78 11.21 11.65
C ARG A 285 -12.89 11.63 10.68
N ARG A 286 -12.54 11.89 9.42
CA ARG A 286 -13.46 12.20 8.32
C ARG A 286 -14.46 11.07 8.09
N GLU A 287 -13.99 9.81 8.06
CA GLU A 287 -14.86 8.63 7.96
C GLU A 287 -15.90 8.60 9.08
N ALA A 288 -15.47 8.77 10.34
CA ALA A 288 -16.35 8.76 11.49
C ALA A 288 -17.36 9.93 11.47
N ALA A 289 -16.94 11.11 11.03
CA ALA A 289 -17.81 12.28 10.91
C ALA A 289 -18.87 12.09 9.80
N LEU A 290 -18.46 11.64 8.61
CA LEU A 290 -19.38 11.44 7.48
C LEU A 290 -20.37 10.31 7.73
N LYS A 291 -19.95 9.22 8.41
CA LYS A 291 -20.86 8.13 8.81
C LYS A 291 -22.02 8.63 9.67
N LYS A 292 -21.79 9.59 10.58
CA LYS A 292 -22.85 10.20 11.39
C LYS A 292 -23.81 11.05 10.58
N GLN A 293 -23.35 11.60 9.46
CA GLN A 293 -24.11 12.49 8.57
C GLN A 293 -24.74 11.74 7.39
N GLY A 294 -24.55 10.42 7.28
CA GLY A 294 -25.02 9.62 6.13
C GLY A 294 -24.21 9.81 4.84
N GLY A 295 -23.03 10.45 4.92
CA GLY A 295 -22.14 10.68 3.79
C GLY A 295 -21.14 9.55 3.56
N SER A 296 -20.56 9.52 2.36
CA SER A 296 -19.55 8.54 1.96
C SER A 296 -18.20 9.25 1.69
N PRO A 297 -17.11 8.85 2.37
CA PRO A 297 -15.77 9.35 2.05
C PRO A 297 -15.31 9.05 0.63
N GLN A 298 -15.92 8.04 -0.03
CA GLN A 298 -15.60 7.69 -1.42
C GLN A 298 -16.12 8.71 -2.44
N SER A 299 -17.01 9.62 -2.05
CA SER A 299 -17.44 10.74 -2.92
C SER A 299 -16.32 11.76 -3.18
N LYS A 300 -15.33 11.84 -2.30
CA LYS A 300 -14.13 12.68 -2.44
C LYS A 300 -12.89 11.83 -2.15
N PRO A 301 -12.49 10.99 -3.12
CA PRO A 301 -11.37 10.09 -2.92
C PRO A 301 -10.06 10.88 -2.80
N CYS A 302 -9.13 10.37 -2.00
CA CYS A 302 -7.79 10.91 -1.89
C CYS A 302 -6.75 9.86 -2.29
N VAL A 303 -5.88 10.21 -3.23
CA VAL A 303 -4.76 9.36 -3.63
C VAL A 303 -3.52 9.72 -2.82
N VAL A 304 -2.99 8.75 -2.08
CA VAL A 304 -1.68 8.84 -1.43
C VAL A 304 -0.66 8.22 -2.35
N MET A 305 0.27 9.02 -2.86
CA MET A 305 1.36 8.56 -3.70
C MET A 305 2.68 8.67 -2.93
N MET A 306 3.40 7.54 -2.85
CA MET A 306 4.68 7.45 -2.17
C MET A 306 5.71 6.84 -3.11
N ASP A 307 6.69 7.66 -3.53
CA ASP A 307 7.88 7.14 -4.20
C ASP A 307 8.95 6.77 -3.16
N GLU A 308 9.63 5.65 -3.40
CA GLU A 308 10.54 5.02 -2.42
C GLU A 308 9.87 4.74 -1.06
N VAL A 309 8.70 4.08 -1.08
CA VAL A 309 7.86 3.85 0.10
C VAL A 309 8.59 3.19 1.27
N GLN A 310 9.64 2.38 1.03
CA GLN A 310 10.41 1.72 2.08
C GLN A 310 11.10 2.70 3.03
N GLU A 311 11.43 3.92 2.59
CA GLU A 311 12.02 4.95 3.46
C GLU A 311 10.99 5.55 4.41
N LEU A 312 9.72 5.50 4.03
CA LEU A 312 8.63 6.12 4.77
C LEU A 312 7.75 5.09 5.50
N ALA A 313 7.93 3.80 5.23
CA ALA A 313 7.11 2.74 5.75
C ALA A 313 7.30 2.55 7.26
N THR A 314 6.20 2.33 7.97
CA THR A 314 6.14 2.19 9.43
C THR A 314 5.37 0.97 9.84
N VAL A 315 5.75 0.42 10.99
CA VAL A 315 5.12 -0.77 11.57
C VAL A 315 4.78 -0.51 13.01
N ASP A 316 3.48 -0.50 13.26
CA ASP A 316 2.92 -0.52 14.59
C ASP A 316 1.59 -1.28 14.57
N PRO A 317 1.52 -2.47 15.19
CA PRO A 317 0.30 -3.27 15.24
C PRO A 317 -0.83 -2.61 16.05
N ALA A 318 -0.52 -1.69 16.97
CA ALA A 318 -1.47 -1.22 17.97
C ALA A 318 -2.25 0.04 17.55
N SER A 319 -1.63 1.00 16.84
CA SER A 319 -2.27 2.28 16.53
C SER A 319 -3.32 2.23 15.41
N GLY A 320 -3.26 1.25 14.51
CA GLY A 320 -4.08 1.24 13.29
C GLY A 320 -3.79 2.38 12.31
N LEU A 321 -2.68 3.12 12.52
CA LEU A 321 -2.24 4.27 11.73
C LEU A 321 -0.81 4.07 11.17
N SER A 322 -0.30 2.85 11.20
CA SER A 322 0.94 2.47 10.53
C SER A 322 0.65 1.95 9.12
N ASP A 323 1.64 1.93 8.24
CA ASP A 323 1.44 1.36 6.90
C ASP A 323 1.12 -0.14 6.96
N ALA A 324 1.63 -0.84 7.97
CA ALA A 324 1.26 -2.25 8.17
C ALA A 324 -0.23 -2.48 8.47
N THR A 325 -0.97 -1.47 8.94
CA THR A 325 -2.35 -1.66 9.45
C THR A 325 -3.39 -0.76 8.78
N PHE A 326 -3.06 0.48 8.41
CA PHE A 326 -3.99 1.45 7.84
C PHE A 326 -4.58 1.00 6.50
N TRP A 327 -3.82 0.27 5.67
CA TRP A 327 -4.29 -0.15 4.35
C TRP A 327 -5.39 -1.23 4.41
N ASN A 328 -5.52 -1.96 5.52
CA ASN A 328 -6.61 -2.92 5.74
C ASN A 328 -8.01 -2.26 5.77
N VAL A 329 -8.03 -0.95 5.99
CA VAL A 329 -9.22 -0.14 6.31
C VAL A 329 -9.33 1.11 5.44
N ALA A 330 -8.32 1.41 4.62
CA ALA A 330 -8.27 2.57 3.74
C ALA A 330 -9.45 2.65 2.74
N ARG A 331 -10.02 1.50 2.35
CA ARG A 331 -11.19 1.46 1.45
C ARG A 331 -12.38 2.23 2.02
N SER A 332 -12.67 2.11 3.32
CA SER A 332 -13.82 2.80 3.93
C SER A 332 -13.55 4.27 4.20
N THR A 333 -12.27 4.66 4.32
CA THR A 333 -11.86 6.07 4.51
C THR A 333 -11.82 6.87 3.21
N GLY A 334 -11.99 6.23 2.05
CA GLY A 334 -11.90 6.90 0.74
C GLY A 334 -10.47 7.22 0.33
N VAL A 335 -9.47 6.56 0.94
CA VAL A 335 -8.05 6.73 0.60
C VAL A 335 -7.58 5.57 -0.28
N ALA A 336 -6.89 5.89 -1.37
CA ALA A 336 -6.26 4.93 -2.27
C ALA A 336 -4.75 5.13 -2.30
N GLY A 337 -3.99 4.05 -2.24
CA GLY A 337 -2.53 4.07 -2.17
C GLY A 337 -1.86 3.74 -3.50
N VAL A 338 -0.85 4.52 -3.87
CA VAL A 338 0.06 4.24 -4.99
C VAL A 338 1.48 4.27 -4.45
N PHE A 339 2.10 3.09 -4.39
CA PHE A 339 3.43 2.93 -3.81
C PHE A 339 4.43 2.47 -4.86
N ALA A 340 5.58 3.14 -4.91
CA ALA A 340 6.75 2.68 -5.65
C ALA A 340 7.84 2.28 -4.67
N THR A 341 8.44 1.11 -4.90
CA THR A 341 9.57 0.59 -4.14
C THR A 341 10.59 -0.01 -5.12
N GLN A 342 11.85 -0.11 -4.69
CA GLN A 342 12.88 -0.76 -5.48
C GLN A 342 12.66 -2.26 -5.55
N THR A 343 12.60 -2.91 -4.40
CA THR A 343 12.58 -4.37 -4.29
C THR A 343 11.73 -4.82 -3.10
N VAL A 344 11.26 -6.07 -3.16
CA VAL A 344 10.60 -6.75 -2.04
C VAL A 344 11.56 -6.86 -0.84
N ALA A 345 12.85 -7.08 -1.08
CA ALA A 345 13.87 -7.15 -0.04
C ALA A 345 13.98 -5.83 0.74
N ALA A 346 14.00 -4.68 0.06
CA ALA A 346 14.08 -3.37 0.70
C ALA A 346 12.85 -3.07 1.56
N LEU A 347 11.65 -3.43 1.09
CA LEU A 347 10.43 -3.32 1.86
C LEU A 347 10.43 -4.24 3.09
N THR A 348 10.91 -5.48 2.93
CA THR A 348 11.05 -6.46 4.00
C THR A 348 12.04 -5.98 5.07
N GLN A 349 13.12 -5.32 4.67
CA GLN A 349 14.08 -4.72 5.59
C GLN A 349 13.46 -3.57 6.38
N ALA A 350 12.64 -2.73 5.74
CA ALA A 350 12.02 -1.57 6.39
C ALA A 350 10.92 -1.95 7.39
N MET A 351 10.11 -2.97 7.07
CA MET A 351 8.91 -3.32 7.84
C MET A 351 9.01 -4.63 8.61
N GLY A 352 9.98 -5.49 8.30
CA GLY A 352 9.93 -6.91 8.67
C GLY A 352 9.03 -7.71 7.74
N LYS A 353 9.24 -9.04 7.72
CA LYS A 353 8.63 -9.95 6.74
C LYS A 353 7.10 -9.94 6.77
N ASP A 354 6.50 -10.23 7.92
CA ASP A 354 5.04 -10.38 8.04
C ASP A 354 4.30 -9.07 7.71
N ALA A 355 4.85 -7.93 8.15
CA ALA A 355 4.26 -6.62 7.88
C ALA A 355 4.40 -6.22 6.40
N ALA A 356 5.55 -6.51 5.77
CA ALA A 356 5.76 -6.28 4.34
C ALA A 356 4.83 -7.17 3.49
N GLU A 357 4.67 -8.44 3.84
CA GLU A 357 3.74 -9.35 3.17
C GLU A 357 2.29 -8.86 3.28
N ASN A 358 1.84 -8.46 4.47
CA ASN A 358 0.51 -7.86 4.64
C ASN A 358 0.34 -6.59 3.78
N PHE A 359 1.31 -5.67 3.84
CA PHE A 359 1.30 -4.44 3.05
C PHE A 359 1.18 -4.72 1.54
N MET A 360 1.99 -5.66 1.02
CA MET A 360 1.94 -6.07 -0.38
C MET A 360 0.62 -6.76 -0.75
N GLN A 361 0.00 -7.50 0.17
CA GLN A 361 -1.31 -8.12 -0.08
C GLN A 361 -2.43 -7.07 -0.19
N GLN A 362 -2.39 -6.00 0.62
CA GLN A 362 -3.34 -4.88 0.50
C GLN A 362 -3.17 -4.10 -0.82
N ALA A 363 -1.96 -4.05 -1.36
CA ALA A 363 -1.68 -3.52 -2.69
C ALA A 363 -2.16 -4.49 -3.80
N ARG A 364 -3.45 -4.46 -4.12
CA ARG A 364 -4.11 -5.43 -5.02
C ARG A 364 -3.57 -5.45 -6.45
N SER A 365 -3.21 -4.29 -7.00
CA SER A 365 -2.63 -4.18 -8.33
C SER A 365 -1.12 -3.95 -8.22
N LYS A 366 -0.35 -4.69 -9.02
CA LYS A 366 1.11 -4.70 -8.96
C LYS A 366 1.69 -4.56 -10.35
N ILE A 367 2.70 -3.73 -10.46
CA ILE A 367 3.45 -3.52 -11.70
C ILE A 367 4.91 -3.80 -11.37
N PHE A 368 5.50 -4.72 -12.11
CA PHE A 368 6.87 -5.16 -11.98
C PHE A 368 7.63 -4.70 -13.23
N LEU A 369 8.55 -3.77 -13.03
CA LEU A 369 9.55 -3.43 -14.02
C LEU A 369 10.70 -4.45 -13.92
N ARG A 370 11.68 -4.33 -14.81
CA ARG A 370 12.90 -5.13 -14.77
C ARG A 370 13.50 -5.14 -13.36
N SER A 371 13.84 -6.32 -12.86
CA SER A 371 14.43 -6.50 -11.55
C SER A 371 15.37 -7.69 -11.56
N GLU A 372 16.49 -7.56 -10.85
CA GLU A 372 17.46 -8.63 -10.59
C GLU A 372 17.32 -9.18 -9.17
N ASP A 373 16.43 -8.60 -8.36
CA ASP A 373 16.19 -9.04 -6.99
C ASP A 373 15.39 -10.34 -6.95
N GLN A 374 16.00 -11.39 -6.41
CA GLN A 374 15.42 -12.73 -6.38
C GLN A 374 14.04 -12.76 -5.69
N ALA A 375 13.87 -12.03 -4.59
CA ALA A 375 12.59 -11.98 -3.87
C ALA A 375 11.48 -11.33 -4.71
N THR A 376 11.80 -10.22 -5.39
CA THR A 376 10.88 -9.53 -6.29
C THR A 376 10.51 -10.39 -7.49
N VAL A 377 11.50 -11.00 -8.15
CA VAL A 377 11.28 -11.84 -9.33
C VAL A 377 10.47 -13.09 -8.97
N SER A 378 10.82 -13.76 -7.87
CA SER A 378 10.08 -14.94 -7.40
C SER A 378 8.63 -14.59 -7.06
N TYR A 379 8.41 -13.43 -6.43
CA TYR A 379 7.06 -12.95 -6.14
C TYR A 379 6.26 -12.63 -7.41
N ALA A 380 6.90 -12.02 -8.41
CA ALA A 380 6.26 -11.71 -9.69
C ALA A 380 5.89 -12.98 -10.47
N CYS A 381 6.79 -13.97 -10.54
CA CYS A 381 6.51 -15.28 -11.15
C CYS A 381 5.39 -16.01 -10.42
N TRP A 382 5.39 -15.99 -9.08
CA TRP A 382 4.32 -16.59 -8.28
C TRP A 382 2.96 -15.94 -8.56
N LEU A 383 2.91 -14.62 -8.70
CA LEU A 383 1.68 -13.89 -9.07
C LEU A 383 1.22 -14.18 -10.50
N ALA A 384 2.16 -14.43 -11.42
CA ALA A 384 1.85 -14.78 -12.80
C ALA A 384 1.24 -16.18 -12.92
N GLY A 385 1.61 -17.09 -12.01
CA GLY A 385 1.11 -18.45 -11.97
C GLY A 385 1.60 -19.27 -13.15
N GLU A 386 0.89 -20.37 -13.41
CA GLU A 386 1.19 -21.31 -14.47
C GLU A 386 -0.05 -21.49 -15.36
N PHE A 387 0.19 -21.70 -16.64
CA PHE A 387 -0.85 -21.99 -17.63
C PHE A 387 -0.59 -23.34 -18.28
N GLU A 388 -1.66 -24.04 -18.61
CA GLU A 388 -1.58 -25.20 -19.47
C GLU A 388 -1.14 -24.74 -20.86
N ARG A 389 0.10 -25.07 -21.24
CA ARG A 389 0.63 -24.84 -22.58
C ARG A 389 0.67 -26.16 -23.32
N ASN A 390 0.15 -26.14 -24.55
CA ASN A 390 0.33 -27.26 -25.45
C ASN A 390 1.78 -27.20 -25.97
N ARG A 391 2.47 -28.32 -25.93
CA ARG A 391 3.81 -28.45 -26.52
C ARG A 391 3.67 -28.36 -28.04
N VAL A 392 4.34 -27.37 -28.63
CA VAL A 392 4.41 -27.16 -30.08
C VAL A 392 5.68 -27.84 -30.61
N PHE A 393 5.48 -28.95 -31.31
CA PHE A 393 6.46 -29.84 -31.90
C PHE A 393 6.46 -29.81 -33.45
N GLY A 394 5.57 -29.05 -34.10
CA GLY A 394 5.50 -28.97 -35.56
C GLY A 394 4.39 -28.06 -36.11
N GLU A 395 4.30 -27.96 -37.44
CA GLU A 395 3.25 -27.19 -38.13
C GLU A 395 1.84 -27.71 -37.80
N GLY A 396 0.92 -26.80 -37.47
CA GLY A 396 -0.47 -27.11 -37.09
C GLY A 396 -0.73 -27.30 -35.59
N GLN A 397 0.31 -27.18 -34.76
CA GLN A 397 0.20 -27.15 -33.30
C GLN A 397 0.23 -25.70 -32.79
N TRP A 398 -0.54 -25.42 -31.74
CA TRP A 398 -0.77 -24.06 -31.23
C TRP A 398 -0.57 -24.06 -29.72
N GLU A 399 0.04 -22.99 -29.19
CA GLU A 399 0.46 -22.86 -27.78
C GLU A 399 -0.73 -22.97 -26.81
N SER A 400 -1.94 -22.60 -27.25
CA SER A 400 -3.18 -22.75 -26.50
C SER A 400 -4.39 -23.08 -27.39
N LEU A 401 -5.47 -23.57 -26.77
CA LEU A 401 -6.76 -23.78 -27.45
C LEU A 401 -7.35 -22.46 -27.95
N ASP A 402 -7.22 -21.38 -27.18
CA ASP A 402 -7.70 -20.05 -27.57
C ASP A 402 -6.93 -19.50 -28.79
N GLN A 403 -5.62 -19.72 -28.85
CA GLN A 403 -4.80 -19.33 -30.01
C GLN A 403 -5.18 -20.14 -31.25
N ARG A 404 -5.46 -21.44 -31.08
CA ARG A 404 -5.97 -22.30 -32.15
C ARG A 404 -7.32 -21.82 -32.65
N GLU A 405 -8.26 -21.49 -31.76
CA GLU A 405 -9.57 -20.95 -32.13
C GLU A 405 -9.46 -19.62 -32.86
N LEU A 406 -8.59 -18.72 -32.40
CA LEU A 406 -8.38 -17.40 -33.00
C LEU A 406 -7.76 -17.48 -34.41
N ILE A 407 -6.85 -18.43 -34.66
CA ILE A 407 -6.15 -18.54 -35.94
C ILE A 407 -6.88 -19.48 -36.91
N SER A 408 -7.43 -20.59 -36.43
CA SER A 408 -8.05 -21.63 -37.26
C SER A 408 -9.59 -21.58 -37.27
N GLY A 409 -10.21 -20.78 -36.40
CA GLY A 409 -11.66 -20.72 -36.22
C GLY A 409 -12.28 -21.98 -35.59
N TRP A 410 -11.45 -22.92 -35.13
CA TRP A 410 -11.89 -24.21 -34.62
C TRP A 410 -11.64 -24.32 -33.11
N SER A 411 -12.67 -24.71 -32.36
CA SER A 411 -12.59 -25.05 -30.94
C SER A 411 -13.31 -26.39 -30.66
N PRO A 412 -12.74 -27.26 -29.80
CA PRO A 412 -13.38 -28.53 -29.43
C PRO A 412 -14.67 -28.34 -28.62
N PHE A 413 -14.95 -27.11 -28.17
CA PHE A 413 -16.16 -26.75 -27.42
C PHE A 413 -17.19 -25.98 -28.26
N THR A 414 -16.93 -25.79 -29.56
CA THR A 414 -17.89 -25.14 -30.46
C THR A 414 -19.14 -26.03 -30.58
N PRO A 415 -20.36 -25.50 -30.38
CA PRO A 415 -21.59 -26.27 -30.59
C PRO A 415 -21.64 -26.79 -32.03
N VAL A 416 -21.89 -28.08 -32.21
CA VAL A 416 -22.14 -28.65 -33.53
C VAL A 416 -23.56 -28.26 -33.94
N ASP A 417 -23.72 -27.64 -35.10
CA ASP A 417 -25.03 -27.48 -35.70
C ASP A 417 -25.56 -28.87 -36.11
N ASN A 418 -26.60 -29.32 -35.41
CA ASN A 418 -27.19 -30.65 -35.62
C ASN A 418 -27.86 -30.78 -37.01
N ASP A 419 -28.11 -29.67 -37.69
CA ASP A 419 -28.74 -29.64 -39.00
C ASP A 419 -27.72 -29.54 -40.16
N ALA A 420 -26.43 -29.36 -39.85
CA ALA A 420 -25.38 -29.37 -40.86
C ALA A 420 -25.06 -30.82 -41.30
N PRO A 421 -25.16 -31.15 -42.60
CA PRO A 421 -24.81 -32.49 -43.07
C PRO A 421 -23.32 -32.76 -42.81
N PRO A 422 -22.95 -33.98 -42.37
CA PRO A 422 -21.55 -34.31 -42.16
C PRO A 422 -20.78 -34.17 -43.49
N PRO A 423 -19.53 -33.65 -43.47
CA PRO A 423 -18.74 -33.59 -44.68
C PRO A 423 -18.37 -35.02 -45.09
N ASP A 424 -18.75 -35.37 -46.32
CA ASP A 424 -18.38 -36.59 -47.05
C ASP A 424 -18.76 -37.93 -46.37
N ALA A 425 -20.03 -38.33 -46.53
CA ALA A 425 -20.46 -39.71 -46.27
C ALA A 425 -21.16 -40.30 -47.51
N GLY A 426 -20.37 -40.61 -48.54
CA GLY A 426 -20.79 -41.54 -49.57
C GLY A 426 -20.80 -42.96 -49.02
N GLY A 427 -21.99 -43.55 -48.87
CA GLY A 427 -22.18 -45.00 -48.79
C GLY A 427 -22.53 -45.59 -47.41
N ALA A 428 -23.62 -46.37 -47.41
CA ALA A 428 -24.02 -47.37 -46.42
C ALA A 428 -24.47 -46.90 -45.01
N GLY A 429 -25.55 -46.12 -44.95
CA GLY A 429 -26.39 -46.03 -43.76
C GLY A 429 -27.62 -46.93 -43.88
N PHE A 430 -27.76 -47.98 -43.06
CA PHE A 430 -29.11 -48.44 -42.67
C PHE A 430 -29.26 -49.37 -41.44
N TYR A 431 -28.22 -49.87 -40.77
CA TYR A 431 -28.44 -50.96 -39.78
C TYR A 431 -28.31 -50.66 -38.27
N PHE A 432 -28.10 -49.41 -37.84
CA PHE A 432 -27.96 -49.10 -36.40
C PHE A 432 -28.79 -47.91 -35.90
N LYS A 433 -29.97 -47.67 -36.48
CA LYS A 433 -30.86 -46.56 -36.03
C LYS A 433 -31.67 -46.89 -34.78
N ALA A 434 -31.92 -48.18 -34.49
CA ALA A 434 -32.76 -48.58 -33.36
C ALA A 434 -32.02 -48.62 -32.01
N ALA A 435 -30.70 -48.85 -32.01
CA ALA A 435 -29.91 -48.95 -30.78
C ALA A 435 -29.46 -47.58 -30.22
N ARG A 436 -29.43 -46.53 -31.06
CA ARG A 436 -28.94 -45.19 -30.69
C ARG A 436 -29.96 -44.34 -29.91
N GLY A 437 -31.25 -44.58 -30.12
CA GLY A 437 -32.32 -43.81 -29.46
C GLY A 437 -32.36 -43.95 -27.93
N PHE A 438 -31.70 -44.97 -27.36
CA PHE A 438 -31.60 -45.15 -25.91
C PHE A 438 -30.38 -44.43 -25.29
N LEU A 439 -29.37 -44.10 -26.10
CA LEU A 439 -28.16 -43.39 -25.63
C LEU A 439 -28.27 -41.87 -25.83
N ASP A 440 -29.14 -41.40 -26.73
CA ASP A 440 -29.33 -39.97 -27.03
C ASP A 440 -30.09 -39.17 -25.95
N SER A 441 -30.67 -39.83 -24.93
CA SER A 441 -31.32 -39.12 -23.81
C SER A 441 -30.36 -38.67 -22.71
N ALA A 442 -29.06 -38.97 -22.83
CA ALA A 442 -28.01 -38.33 -22.05
C ALA A 442 -27.29 -37.33 -22.95
N ALA A 443 -27.54 -36.04 -22.77
CA ALA A 443 -26.95 -34.95 -23.54
C ALA A 443 -25.44 -34.81 -23.31
N ILE A 444 -24.67 -35.78 -23.81
CA ILE A 444 -23.23 -35.66 -24.06
C ILE A 444 -23.11 -35.68 -25.57
N GLY A 445 -23.12 -34.49 -26.18
CA GLY A 445 -22.93 -34.34 -27.61
C GLY A 445 -21.62 -35.00 -28.03
N SER A 446 -21.68 -36.01 -28.91
CA SER A 446 -20.48 -36.50 -29.58
C SER A 446 -20.05 -35.45 -30.58
N ALA A 447 -19.21 -34.50 -30.14
CA ALA A 447 -18.41 -33.69 -31.05
C ALA A 447 -17.69 -34.65 -32.00
N THR A 448 -18.02 -34.60 -33.29
CA THR A 448 -17.24 -35.29 -34.32
C THR A 448 -15.89 -34.60 -34.38
N ALA A 449 -14.95 -35.12 -33.59
CA ALA A 449 -13.60 -34.59 -33.53
C ALA A 449 -12.97 -34.67 -34.92
N LYS A 450 -12.76 -33.51 -35.57
CA LYS A 450 -11.82 -33.45 -36.69
C LYS A 450 -10.45 -33.81 -36.11
N PRO A 451 -9.78 -34.86 -36.62
CA PRO A 451 -8.50 -35.29 -36.08
C PRO A 451 -7.45 -34.20 -36.28
N THR A 452 -6.53 -34.05 -35.31
CA THR A 452 -5.53 -32.96 -35.33
C THR A 452 -4.45 -33.25 -36.36
N TYR A 453 -4.16 -34.52 -36.61
CA TYR A 453 -3.26 -34.97 -37.66
C TYR A 453 -4.03 -35.50 -38.87
N ALA A 454 -3.50 -35.37 -40.08
CA ALA A 454 -3.97 -36.14 -41.23
C ALA A 454 -3.49 -37.61 -41.12
N PRO A 455 -4.27 -38.59 -41.62
CA PRO A 455 -3.79 -39.95 -41.75
C PRO A 455 -2.57 -39.98 -42.66
N ASP A 456 -1.49 -40.63 -42.22
CA ASP A 456 -0.30 -40.80 -43.07
C ASP A 456 -0.55 -41.92 -44.08
N MET A 457 -0.93 -41.52 -45.29
CA MET A 457 -1.33 -42.43 -46.36
C MET A 457 -0.14 -42.99 -47.16
N ARG A 458 1.10 -42.59 -46.86
CA ARG A 458 2.31 -43.03 -47.61
C ARG A 458 2.52 -44.54 -47.61
N PHE A 459 1.98 -45.24 -46.62
CA PHE A 459 2.10 -46.69 -46.45
C PHE A 459 0.82 -47.46 -46.80
N VAL A 460 -0.17 -46.79 -47.38
CA VAL A 460 -1.40 -47.42 -47.87
C VAL A 460 -1.18 -47.79 -49.34
N PRO A 461 -1.16 -49.09 -49.70
CA PRO A 461 -0.95 -49.52 -51.08
C PRO A 461 -2.15 -49.12 -51.96
N GLU A 462 -1.87 -48.74 -53.21
CA GLU A 462 -2.91 -48.47 -54.21
C GLU A 462 -3.62 -49.77 -54.59
N ALA A 463 -4.95 -49.80 -54.48
CA ALA A 463 -5.74 -50.98 -54.79
C ALA A 463 -5.90 -51.14 -56.31
N THR A 464 -5.17 -52.09 -56.91
CA THR A 464 -5.24 -52.39 -58.35
C THR A 464 -6.12 -53.61 -58.69
N ASP A 465 -6.45 -54.45 -57.70
CA ASP A 465 -7.32 -55.63 -57.85
C ASP A 465 -8.10 -55.98 -56.56
N GLN A 466 -9.03 -56.93 -56.63
CA GLN A 466 -9.86 -57.34 -55.49
C GLN A 466 -9.04 -57.94 -54.32
N ALA A 467 -7.86 -58.51 -54.59
CA ALA A 467 -6.98 -59.06 -53.56
C ALA A 467 -6.22 -57.95 -52.81
N THR A 468 -5.80 -56.89 -53.51
CA THR A 468 -5.15 -55.71 -52.92
C THR A 468 -6.13 -54.76 -52.23
N GLN A 469 -7.42 -54.80 -52.53
CA GLN A 469 -8.45 -54.02 -51.81
C GLN A 469 -8.49 -54.34 -50.31
N LEU A 470 -8.40 -55.61 -49.92
CA LEU A 470 -8.42 -55.99 -48.50
C LEU A 470 -7.16 -55.50 -47.77
N ALA A 471 -6.01 -55.55 -48.44
CA ALA A 471 -4.73 -55.07 -47.91
C ALA A 471 -4.71 -53.54 -47.78
N ALA A 472 -5.25 -52.81 -48.77
CA ALA A 472 -5.40 -51.36 -48.73
C ALA A 472 -6.34 -50.91 -47.60
N LEU A 473 -7.48 -51.60 -47.42
CA LEU A 473 -8.41 -51.34 -46.31
C LEU A 473 -7.76 -51.56 -44.94
N SER A 474 -7.00 -52.65 -44.78
CA SER A 474 -6.27 -52.94 -43.55
C SER A 474 -5.17 -51.89 -43.28
N ALA A 475 -4.41 -51.49 -44.29
CA ALA A 475 -3.38 -50.45 -44.16
C ALA A 475 -3.98 -49.07 -43.85
N GLN A 476 -5.12 -48.74 -44.44
CA GLN A 476 -5.88 -47.53 -44.15
C GLN A 476 -6.40 -47.52 -42.71
N GLN A 477 -6.89 -48.67 -42.21
CA GLN A 477 -7.31 -48.83 -40.82
C GLN A 477 -6.12 -48.65 -39.85
N GLN A 478 -4.95 -49.20 -40.16
CA GLN A 478 -3.74 -48.99 -39.36
C GLN A 478 -3.25 -47.54 -39.40
N ALA A 479 -3.38 -46.84 -40.54
CA ALA A 479 -3.06 -45.42 -40.65
C ALA A 479 -3.98 -44.56 -39.78
N ALA A 480 -5.28 -44.89 -39.74
CA ALA A 480 -6.27 -44.25 -38.88
C ALA A 480 -5.98 -44.51 -37.38
N TRP A 481 -5.62 -45.72 -36.98
CA TRP A 481 -5.24 -46.02 -35.60
C TRP A 481 -3.97 -45.28 -35.16
N ARG A 482 -2.95 -45.19 -36.02
CA ARG A 482 -1.74 -44.40 -35.73
C ARG A 482 -2.03 -42.91 -35.59
N GLN A 483 -2.98 -42.40 -36.37
CA GLN A 483 -3.46 -41.02 -36.26
C GLN A 483 -4.21 -40.80 -34.94
N GLU A 484 -5.10 -41.72 -34.57
CA GLU A 484 -5.83 -41.71 -33.30
C GLU A 484 -4.89 -41.79 -32.09
N ASP A 485 -3.89 -42.67 -32.12
CA ASP A 485 -2.89 -42.79 -31.06
C ASP A 485 -2.05 -41.51 -30.93
N ARG A 486 -1.65 -40.87 -32.03
CA ARG A 486 -0.96 -39.56 -31.99
C ARG A 486 -1.84 -38.44 -31.44
N ASP A 487 -3.12 -38.42 -31.81
CA ASP A 487 -4.09 -37.46 -31.27
C ASP A 487 -4.31 -37.69 -29.76
N ARG A 488 -4.42 -38.96 -29.34
CA ARG A 488 -4.54 -39.35 -27.94
C ARG A 488 -3.28 -38.97 -27.17
N GLN A 489 -2.10 -39.27 -27.70
CA GLN A 489 -0.81 -38.92 -27.10
C GLN A 489 -0.65 -37.40 -26.98
N TYR A 490 -0.99 -36.63 -28.02
CA TYR A 490 -0.97 -35.16 -27.95
C TYR A 490 -1.92 -34.63 -26.87
N ARG A 491 -3.12 -35.21 -26.73
CA ARG A 491 -4.07 -34.81 -25.69
C ARG A 491 -3.65 -35.26 -24.28
N SER A 492 -2.93 -36.37 -24.13
CA SER A 492 -2.53 -36.91 -22.83
C SER A 492 -1.16 -36.43 -22.34
N GLU A 493 -0.23 -36.13 -23.25
CA GLU A 493 1.17 -35.80 -22.96
C GLU A 493 1.60 -34.44 -23.53
N GLY A 494 0.80 -33.84 -24.41
CA GLY A 494 1.08 -32.55 -25.04
C GLY A 494 0.76 -31.35 -24.16
N ASN A 495 0.00 -31.52 -23.09
CA ASN A 495 -0.36 -30.44 -22.19
C ASN A 495 0.58 -30.43 -21.00
N ALA A 496 1.35 -29.35 -20.84
CA ALA A 496 2.22 -29.16 -19.68
C ALA A 496 1.86 -27.85 -18.99
N MET A 497 1.77 -27.88 -17.66
CA MET A 497 1.78 -26.64 -16.89
C MET A 497 3.13 -25.98 -17.09
N ALA A 498 3.11 -24.77 -17.65
CA ALA A 498 4.28 -23.95 -17.86
C ALA A 498 4.11 -22.62 -17.14
N PRO A 499 5.18 -22.07 -16.54
CA PRO A 499 5.13 -20.77 -15.90
C PRO A 499 4.71 -19.71 -16.92
N ALA A 500 3.80 -18.84 -16.50
CA ALA A 500 3.37 -17.70 -17.30
C ALA A 500 4.54 -16.76 -17.62
N MET A 501 5.38 -16.55 -16.61
CA MET A 501 6.59 -15.73 -16.64
C MET A 501 7.70 -16.49 -15.93
N THR A 502 8.91 -16.43 -16.47
CA THR A 502 10.12 -17.01 -15.89
C THR A 502 11.02 -15.92 -15.30
N PRO A 503 11.97 -16.27 -14.41
CA PRO A 503 12.97 -15.31 -13.94
C PRO A 503 13.77 -14.66 -15.07
N ALA A 504 14.05 -15.42 -16.15
CA ALA A 504 14.75 -14.90 -17.31
C ALA A 504 13.97 -13.79 -18.02
N ASP A 505 12.64 -13.90 -18.09
CA ASP A 505 11.78 -12.88 -18.70
C ASP A 505 11.89 -11.54 -17.95
N PHE A 506 11.88 -11.56 -16.61
CA PHE A 506 12.01 -10.34 -15.79
C PHE A 506 13.39 -9.69 -15.88
N ILE A 507 14.44 -10.49 -16.03
CA ILE A 507 15.82 -9.99 -16.19
C ILE A 507 16.02 -9.41 -17.60
N ALA A 508 15.43 -10.04 -18.62
CA ALA A 508 15.60 -9.68 -20.03
C ALA A 508 14.55 -8.70 -20.59
N MET A 509 13.47 -8.40 -19.86
CA MET A 509 12.31 -7.59 -20.29
C MET A 509 12.67 -6.21 -20.88
N GLY A 510 13.85 -5.69 -20.56
CA GLY A 510 14.30 -4.36 -20.94
C GLY A 510 13.60 -3.25 -20.15
N ARG A 511 14.01 -2.00 -20.38
CA ARG A 511 13.51 -0.83 -19.62
C ARG A 511 12.16 -0.29 -20.08
N TRP A 512 11.70 -0.70 -21.26
CA TRP A 512 10.50 -0.18 -21.93
C TRP A 512 9.26 -1.07 -21.72
N HIS A 513 9.35 -2.05 -20.84
CA HIS A 513 8.26 -2.98 -20.57
C HIS A 513 8.06 -3.12 -19.06
N ALA A 514 6.85 -3.52 -18.69
CA ALA A 514 6.52 -3.94 -17.34
C ALA A 514 5.55 -5.11 -17.37
N TYR A 515 5.69 -6.02 -16.44
CA TYR A 515 4.65 -7.00 -16.15
C TYR A 515 3.62 -6.37 -15.21
N ALA A 516 2.39 -6.24 -15.67
CA ALA A 516 1.30 -5.65 -14.91
C ALA A 516 0.31 -6.74 -14.49
N HIS A 517 0.17 -6.95 -13.18
CA HIS A 517 -0.88 -7.78 -12.59
C HIS A 517 -1.93 -6.85 -11.97
N ILE A 518 -3.05 -6.67 -12.66
CA ILE A 518 -4.11 -5.71 -12.30
C ILE A 518 -5.38 -6.47 -11.93
N GLN A 519 -5.85 -6.28 -10.69
CA GLN A 519 -7.09 -6.89 -10.23
C GLN A 519 -8.26 -5.90 -10.36
N ARG A 520 -9.29 -6.28 -11.13
CA ARG A 520 -10.54 -5.52 -11.28
C ARG A 520 -11.75 -6.43 -11.07
N ALA A 521 -12.65 -6.06 -10.15
CA ALA A 521 -13.93 -6.75 -9.93
C ALA A 521 -13.84 -8.28 -9.74
N GLY A 522 -12.79 -8.76 -9.06
CA GLY A 522 -12.57 -10.19 -8.81
C GLY A 522 -11.84 -10.94 -9.92
N ILE A 523 -11.57 -10.30 -11.06
CA ILE A 523 -10.77 -10.87 -12.16
C ILE A 523 -9.37 -10.26 -12.12
N ALA A 524 -8.35 -11.13 -12.16
CA ALA A 524 -6.98 -10.70 -12.39
C ALA A 524 -6.73 -10.63 -13.91
N ARG A 525 -6.35 -9.45 -14.40
CA ARG A 525 -5.78 -9.29 -15.73
C ARG A 525 -4.27 -9.15 -15.58
N GLN A 526 -3.52 -9.92 -16.35
CA GLN A 526 -2.08 -9.85 -16.32
C GLN A 526 -1.51 -9.85 -17.74
N ASP A 527 -0.54 -8.97 -17.98
CA ASP A 527 0.10 -8.84 -19.29
C ASP A 527 1.47 -8.15 -19.17
N VAL A 528 2.31 -8.33 -20.18
CA VAL A 528 3.53 -7.55 -20.38
C VAL A 528 3.17 -6.34 -21.22
N VAL A 529 3.25 -5.15 -20.62
CA VAL A 529 2.85 -3.89 -21.25
C VAL A 529 4.08 -3.08 -21.66
N ALA A 530 4.01 -2.44 -22.82
CA ALA A 530 4.98 -1.43 -23.22
C ALA A 530 4.76 -0.14 -22.43
N LEU A 531 5.86 0.46 -21.95
CA LEU A 531 5.88 1.69 -21.18
C LEU A 531 6.24 2.87 -22.10
N SER A 532 5.45 3.95 -22.00
CA SER A 532 5.80 5.23 -22.63
C SER A 532 6.46 6.12 -21.58
N HIS A 533 7.70 6.51 -21.80
CA HIS A 533 8.44 7.36 -20.87
C HIS A 533 8.29 8.83 -21.24
N GLU A 534 8.05 9.64 -20.22
CA GLU A 534 8.07 11.10 -20.33
C GLU A 534 9.25 11.64 -19.53
N PHE A 535 10.23 12.13 -20.26
CA PHE A 535 11.48 12.67 -19.71
C PHE A 535 11.33 14.14 -19.33
#